data_AF-A0A238F9A1-F1
#
_entry.id   AF-A0A238F9A1-F1
#
_cell.length_a   1.000
_cell.length_b   1.000
_cell.length_c   1.000
_cell.angle_alpha   90.00
_cell.angle_beta   90.00
_cell.angle_gamma   90.00
#
_symmetry.space_group_name_H-M   'P 1'
#
loop_
_entity.id
_entity.type
_entity.pdbx_description
1 polymer ?
#
loop_
_entity_poly.entity_id
_entity_poly.type
_entity_poly.pdbx_seq_one_letter_code
_entity_poly.pdbx_strand_id
1 'polypeptide(L)'
;MTTPQPTGQAPASYNDAFRSRSAESEFADPCEIARQQSMKCLDRNSYNKSKCTDFFQAYRDCKQTWLTQRREDRRAGKDVA
;
A
#
# COMPACT_ATOMS: atom_id res chain seq x y z
N MET A 1 -1.48 -26.05 7.59
CA MET A 1 -2.24 -25.12 6.73
C MET A 1 -1.57 -23.77 6.84
N THR A 2 -0.71 -23.42 5.88
CA THR A 2 0.10 -22.19 5.93
C THR A 2 -0.65 -21.11 5.17
N THR A 3 -1.50 -20.35 5.86
CA THR A 3 -2.14 -19.17 5.29
C THR A 3 -1.03 -18.22 4.83
N PRO A 4 -1.06 -17.66 3.60
CA PRO A 4 -0.14 -16.60 3.24
C PRO A 4 -0.39 -15.45 4.23
N GLN A 5 0.62 -15.08 5.00
CA GLN A 5 0.57 -13.92 5.88
C GLN A 5 0.80 -12.68 5.01
N PRO A 6 0.06 -11.58 5.20
CA PRO A 6 0.44 -10.31 4.58
C PRO A 6 1.87 -10.05 5.02
N THR A 7 2.81 -10.00 4.08
CA THR A 7 4.18 -9.68 4.45
C THR A 7 4.09 -8.26 5.00
N GLY A 8 4.34 -8.08 6.30
CA GLY A 8 4.34 -6.78 6.98
C GLY A 8 5.48 -5.87 6.51
N GLN A 9 5.76 -5.88 5.21
CA GLN A 9 6.67 -4.98 4.53
C GLN A 9 6.02 -3.60 4.65
N ALA A 10 6.50 -2.85 5.64
CA ALA A 10 6.39 -1.40 5.62
C ALA A 10 6.83 -0.95 4.21
N PRO A 11 6.04 -0.08 3.55
CA PRO A 11 6.39 0.35 2.21
C PRO A 11 7.81 0.91 2.25
N ALA A 12 8.66 0.46 1.30
CA ALA A 12 9.87 1.20 0.96
C ALA A 12 9.47 2.67 0.72
N SER A 13 10.36 3.61 1.06
CA SER A 13 10.08 5.05 1.14
C SER A 13 9.02 5.48 0.12
N TYR A 14 7.85 5.91 0.58
CA TYR A 14 6.72 6.29 -0.29
C TYR A 14 7.15 7.30 -1.39
N ASN A 15 8.18 8.10 -1.08
CA ASN A 15 8.81 9.03 -2.00
C ASN A 15 9.26 8.36 -3.30
N ASP A 16 9.72 7.11 -3.27
CA ASP A 16 10.11 6.36 -4.47
C ASP A 16 8.90 6.05 -5.35
N ALA A 17 7.74 5.75 -4.76
CA ALA A 17 6.50 5.54 -5.51
C ALA A 17 6.03 6.82 -6.23
N PHE A 18 6.27 7.99 -5.64
CA PHE A 18 6.02 9.28 -6.29
C PHE A 18 7.07 9.61 -7.34
N ARG A 19 8.35 9.33 -7.09
CA ARG A 19 9.43 9.53 -8.08
C ARG A 19 9.33 8.58 -9.28
N SER A 20 8.75 7.40 -9.09
CA SER A 20 8.55 6.43 -10.16
C SER A 20 7.39 6.76 -11.10
N ARG A 21 6.55 7.75 -10.76
CA ARG A 21 5.42 8.12 -11.63
C ARG A 21 5.94 8.83 -12.88
N SER A 22 5.43 8.41 -14.03
CA SER A 22 5.82 8.93 -15.33
C SER A 22 5.13 10.27 -15.64
N ALA A 23 3.96 10.50 -15.04
CA ALA A 23 3.20 11.72 -15.16
C ALA A 23 2.71 12.21 -13.79
N GLU A 24 2.64 13.53 -13.62
CA GLU A 24 2.09 14.19 -12.42
C GLU A 24 0.65 13.73 -12.12
N SER A 25 -0.13 13.37 -13.16
CA SER A 25 -1.50 12.88 -13.04
C SER A 25 -1.61 11.38 -12.70
N GLU A 26 -0.51 10.64 -12.70
CA GLU A 26 -0.51 9.19 -12.45
C GLU A 26 -0.70 8.89 -10.95
N PHE A 27 -1.55 7.89 -10.66
CA PHE A 27 -1.81 7.47 -9.28
C PHE A 27 -0.61 6.66 -8.76
N ALA A 28 0.19 7.29 -7.89
CA ALA A 28 1.22 6.58 -7.14
C ALA A 28 0.61 5.80 -5.97
N ASP A 29 0.71 4.48 -6.03
CA ASP A 29 0.33 3.59 -4.92
C ASP A 29 1.60 3.08 -4.19
N PRO A 30 2.03 3.75 -3.10
CA PRO A 30 3.15 3.24 -2.29
C PRO A 30 2.84 1.90 -1.61
N CYS A 31 1.58 1.47 -1.63
CA CYS A 31 1.11 0.22 -1.02
C CYS A 31 0.83 -0.87 -2.08
N GLU A 32 1.42 -0.73 -3.28
CA GLU A 32 1.26 -1.66 -4.41
C GLU A 32 1.50 -3.13 -4.02
N ILE A 33 2.48 -3.40 -3.16
CA ILE A 33 2.77 -4.77 -2.67
C ILE A 33 1.59 -5.33 -1.88
N ALA A 34 1.05 -4.55 -0.93
CA ALA A 34 -0.10 -4.94 -0.13
C ALA A 34 -1.36 -5.10 -1.00
N ARG A 35 -1.54 -4.22 -1.99
CA ARG A 35 -2.62 -4.33 -2.99
C ARG A 35 -2.52 -5.66 -3.74
N GLN A 36 -1.37 -5.97 -4.32
CA GLN A 36 -1.15 -7.22 -5.04
C GLN A 36 -1.38 -8.46 -4.17
N GLN A 37 -0.98 -8.42 -2.90
CA GLN A 37 -1.22 -9.54 -1.97
C GLN A 37 -2.71 -9.73 -1.66
N SER A 38 -3.45 -8.63 -1.46
CA SER A 38 -4.90 -8.70 -1.27
C SER A 38 -5.62 -9.29 -2.49
N MET A 39 -5.18 -8.93 -3.71
CA MET A 39 -5.70 -9.50 -4.95
C MET A 39 -5.37 -10.99 -5.09
N LYS A 40 -4.12 -11.38 -4.81
CA LYS A 40 -3.72 -12.80 -4.80
C LYS A 40 -4.52 -13.63 -3.80
N CYS A 41 -4.87 -13.05 -2.65
CA CYS A 41 -5.75 -13.71 -1.69
C CYS A 41 -7.16 -13.92 -2.27
N LEU A 42 -7.73 -12.89 -2.90
CA LEU A 42 -9.05 -12.99 -3.54
C LEU A 42 -9.06 -14.06 -4.64
N ASP A 43 -8.08 -14.06 -5.53
CA ASP A 43 -7.98 -15.03 -6.62
C ASP A 43 -7.95 -16.49 -6.11
N ARG A 44 -7.26 -16.73 -4.99
CA ARG A 44 -7.18 -18.06 -4.35
C ARG A 44 -8.43 -18.45 -3.57
N ASN A 45 -9.25 -17.49 -3.17
CA ASN A 45 -10.40 -17.70 -2.30
C ASN A 45 -11.73 -17.43 -3.00
N SER A 46 -11.76 -17.51 -4.33
CA SER A 46 -12.96 -17.25 -5.15
C SER A 46 -13.59 -15.89 -4.84
N TYR A 47 -12.75 -14.87 -4.66
CA TYR A 47 -13.13 -13.50 -4.33
C TYR A 47 -13.86 -13.36 -2.99
N ASN A 48 -13.73 -14.33 -2.09
CA ASN A 48 -14.29 -14.25 -0.75
C ASN A 48 -13.49 -13.27 0.12
N LYS A 49 -14.03 -12.07 0.30
CA LYS A 49 -13.41 -10.98 1.05
C LYS A 49 -13.17 -11.30 2.52
N SER A 50 -14.03 -12.10 3.16
CA SER A 50 -13.90 -12.37 4.60
C SER A 50 -12.63 -13.15 4.92
N LYS A 51 -12.17 -13.98 3.99
CA LYS A 51 -10.91 -14.76 4.10
C LYS A 51 -9.65 -13.92 3.89
N CYS A 52 -9.79 -12.68 3.39
CA CYS A 52 -8.68 -11.80 3.04
C CYS A 52 -8.63 -10.52 3.88
N THR A 53 -9.38 -10.47 4.99
CA THR A 53 -9.51 -9.29 5.86
C THR A 53 -8.15 -8.76 6.32
N ASP A 54 -7.22 -9.66 6.67
CA ASP A 54 -5.86 -9.28 7.14
C ASP A 54 -5.03 -8.59 6.04
N PHE A 55 -5.18 -9.02 4.78
CA PHE A 55 -4.52 -8.36 3.64
C PHE A 55 -5.10 -6.98 3.37
N PHE A 56 -6.42 -6.82 3.53
CA PHE A 56 -7.04 -5.50 3.42
C PHE A 56 -6.65 -4.59 4.57
N GLN A 57 -6.48 -5.13 5.77
CA GLN A 57 -6.01 -4.36 6.92
C GLN A 57 -4.58 -3.86 6.68
N ALA A 58 -3.68 -4.73 6.22
CA ALA A 58 -2.31 -4.35 5.86
C ALA A 58 -2.27 -3.22 4.81
N TYR A 59 -3.13 -3.26 3.80
CA TYR A 59 -3.26 -2.18 2.80
C TYR A 59 -3.77 -0.87 3.43
N ARG A 60 -4.78 -0.93 4.31
CA ARG A 60 -5.29 0.26 5.03
C ARG A 60 -4.24 0.88 5.93
N ASP A 61 -3.50 0.06 6.67
CA ASP A 61 -2.45 0.51 7.58
C ASP A 61 -1.31 1.19 6.80
N CYS A 62 -0.89 0.58 5.69
CA CYS A 62 0.08 1.18 4.78
C CYS A 62 -0.40 2.54 4.25
N LYS A 63 -1.65 2.61 3.78
CA LYS A 63 -2.24 3.86 3.26
C LYS A 63 -2.34 4.94 4.34
N GLN A 64 -2.68 4.57 5.57
CA GLN A 64 -2.75 5.49 6.69
C GLN A 64 -1.37 6.05 7.06
N THR A 65 -0.35 5.19 7.15
CA THR A 65 1.03 5.62 7.40
C THR A 65 1.50 6.57 6.30
N TRP A 66 1.26 6.21 5.03
CA TRP A 66 1.58 7.07 3.90
C TRP A 66 0.92 8.45 4.01
N LEU A 67 -0.40 8.51 4.20
CA LEU A 67 -1.11 9.80 4.27
C LEU A 67 -0.62 10.66 5.44
N THR A 68 -0.26 10.02 6.56
CA THR A 68 0.34 10.68 7.73
C THR A 68 1.70 11.25 7.37
N GLN A 69 2.61 10.44 6.82
CA GLN A 69 3.94 10.87 6.40
C GLN A 69 3.87 12.00 5.37
N ARG A 70 3.02 11.88 4.35
CA ARG A 70 2.81 12.94 3.35
C ARG A 70 2.33 14.26 3.98
N ARG A 71 1.46 14.19 5.00
CA ARG A 71 0.98 15.36 5.72
C ARG A 71 2.10 16.02 6.54
N GLU A 72 2.94 15.20 7.17
CA GLU A 72 4.11 15.65 7.91
C GLU A 72 5.16 16.28 6.98
N ASP A 73 5.47 15.63 5.86
CA ASP A 73 6.41 16.12 4.86
C ASP A 73 5.96 17.46 4.26
N ARG A 74 4.67 17.60 3.92
CA ARG A 74 4.11 18.90 3.51
C ARG A 74 4.25 19.97 4.57
N ARG A 75 4.01 19.62 5.85
CA ARG A 75 4.17 20.56 6.97
C ARG A 75 5.65 20.95 7.17
N ALA A 76 6.57 20.05 6.86
CA ALA A 76 8.01 20.26 6.94
C ALA A 76 8.64 20.84 5.65
N GLY A 77 7.87 21.05 4.58
CA GLY A 77 8.36 21.53 3.28
C GLY A 77 9.22 20.51 2.51
N LYS A 78 9.04 19.21 2.78
CA LYS A 78 9.77 18.09 2.17
C LYS A 78 8.93 17.29 1.19
N ASP A 79 7.74 17.77 0.82
CA ASP A 79 6.89 17.01 -0.07
C ASP A 79 7.51 16.91 -1.46
N VAL A 80 7.71 15.68 -1.91
CA VAL A 80 7.93 15.40 -3.33
C VAL A 80 6.61 15.60 -4.05
N ALA A 81 6.46 16.78 -4.63
CA ALA A 81 5.66 16.95 -5.84
C ALA A 81 6.45 16.22 -6.95
#